data_AF-A0A446BH22-F1
#
_entry.id   AF-A0A446BH22-F1
#
_cell.length_a   1.000
_cell.length_b   1.000
_cell.length_c   1.000
_cell.angle_alpha   90.00
_cell.angle_beta   90.00
_cell.angle_gamma   90.00
#
_symmetry.space_group_name_H-M   'P 1'
#
loop_
_entity.id
_entity.type
_entity.pdbx_description
1 polymer ?
#
loop_
_entity_poly.entity_id
_entity_poly.type
_entity_poly.pdbx_seq_one_letter_code
_entity_poly.pdbx_strand_id
1 'polypeptide(L)'
;MAGLVSSLNLVPSFPDYTGPYKVGTVDVEIPVSELESPSPAPEGAAHIHTILFRIFYPAEAESYGKRVTWLPAPQRLHIAAYAQFLGAGPTLASILSHLAGSLASYGVVVICPEHRDGSAALSLIRDPESQDRGRTRHIVPYCPIPHNQTNEVWEARNKQLRIRLWELGLVFEAVSALDRGDEPTLRSNLNHSTSPSALHQFTNTLDIHEPGKVIFSGHSFGAATIVQLLKSTFYANHPSVAAMPAPLFTPDRTSALRHQVTPHTPTILLDMWCFPLLSASTAALYNLPLPCYSPTRASGPAPGGAALLAVESQAFYTWSNHLHCKARILSPCPSFTQPIPPTMFGGDDDDGDHSGDGKDNAGAGRGGSGGGSGVAKPHFFYVASSAHLSQSDFGVLFPRLTKRVFKADRPARVLRLNLRAQLQFLRQNGVAVAGTARADLVDGPVSVSGGADSADGGSGSESAGPGGGGAGCSGGKWVDDDKVILEKGGGKDGEGRVDAWRWIDIVGLGGEAYPSELEMSEGRREEQQTSAEEGEREMQAEIEPAMATTA
;
A
#
# COMPACT_ATOMS: atom_id res chain seq x y z
N MET A 1 -0.11 18.93 -43.23
CA MET A 1 -1.34 18.18 -42.85
C MET A 1 -0.96 16.81 -42.31
N ALA A 2 -0.33 16.75 -41.13
CA ALA A 2 0.21 15.50 -40.55
C ALA A 2 0.14 15.49 -39.01
N GLY A 3 -0.88 16.14 -38.42
CA GLY A 3 -0.99 16.36 -36.98
C GLY A 3 -2.36 16.02 -36.39
N LEU A 4 -3.05 15.01 -36.94
CA LEU A 4 -4.45 14.74 -36.58
C LEU A 4 -4.85 13.25 -36.48
N VAL A 5 -3.89 12.35 -36.23
CA VAL A 5 -4.14 10.88 -36.25
C VAL A 5 -3.68 10.13 -34.98
N SER A 6 -3.24 10.80 -33.91
CA SER A 6 -2.90 10.12 -32.64
C SER A 6 -4.06 9.96 -31.65
N SER A 7 -5.23 10.56 -31.92
CA SER A 7 -6.35 10.67 -30.98
C SER A 7 -7.38 9.52 -31.02
N LEU A 8 -7.06 8.40 -31.69
CA LEU A 8 -8.02 7.33 -32.02
C LEU A 8 -7.75 5.97 -31.36
N ASN A 9 -6.88 5.89 -30.36
CA ASN A 9 -6.82 4.70 -29.49
C ASN A 9 -8.04 4.68 -28.55
N LEU A 10 -9.13 4.05 -28.99
CA LEU A 10 -10.39 3.92 -28.24
C LEU A 10 -10.29 3.01 -27.00
N VAL A 11 -9.24 2.20 -26.90
CA VAL A 11 -8.98 1.34 -25.74
C VAL A 11 -8.01 2.05 -24.80
N PRO A 12 -8.41 2.40 -23.56
CA PRO A 12 -7.48 2.98 -22.60
C PRO A 12 -6.38 1.97 -22.28
N SER A 13 -5.15 2.46 -22.24
CA SER A 13 -3.96 1.69 -21.91
C SER A 13 -3.16 2.43 -20.85
N PHE A 14 -2.47 1.70 -19.98
CA PHE A 14 -1.56 2.28 -19.02
C PHE A 14 -0.32 2.88 -19.73
N PRO A 15 0.29 3.92 -19.15
CA PRO A 15 1.66 4.30 -19.46
C PRO A 15 2.62 3.10 -19.39
N ASP A 16 3.69 3.14 -20.19
CA ASP A 16 4.79 2.20 -20.04
C ASP A 16 5.53 2.45 -18.71
N TYR A 17 6.05 1.38 -18.09
CA TYR A 17 6.81 1.48 -16.85
C TYR A 17 8.18 2.14 -17.07
N THR A 18 8.63 2.94 -16.11
CA THR A 18 9.85 3.77 -16.22
C THR A 18 11.12 3.12 -15.67
N GLY A 19 10.99 2.01 -14.92
CA GLY A 19 12.10 1.27 -14.35
C GLY A 19 12.96 0.53 -15.40
N PRO A 20 14.13 0.02 -15.01
CA PRO A 20 15.04 -0.68 -15.93
C PRO A 20 14.56 -2.05 -16.40
N TYR A 21 13.69 -2.73 -15.64
CA TYR A 21 13.24 -4.09 -15.96
C TYR A 21 11.95 -4.11 -16.76
N LYS A 22 11.80 -5.11 -17.65
CA LYS A 22 10.47 -5.50 -18.13
C LYS A 22 9.65 -6.05 -16.95
N VAL A 23 8.34 -6.16 -17.12
CA VAL A 23 7.45 -6.67 -16.07
C VAL A 23 6.72 -7.90 -16.59
N GLY A 24 6.93 -9.03 -15.93
CA GLY A 24 6.12 -10.23 -16.07
C GLY A 24 4.97 -10.23 -15.07
N THR A 25 3.94 -11.03 -15.35
CA THR A 25 2.87 -11.27 -14.38
C THR A 25 2.23 -12.64 -14.58
N VAL A 26 1.88 -13.29 -13.47
CA VAL A 26 1.15 -14.57 -13.43
C VAL A 26 0.05 -14.52 -12.38
N ASP A 27 -1.03 -15.24 -12.62
CA ASP A 27 -2.13 -15.44 -11.68
C ASP A 27 -2.01 -16.84 -11.07
N VAL A 28 -2.03 -16.94 -9.74
CA VAL A 28 -1.86 -18.20 -8.99
C VAL A 28 -3.12 -18.45 -8.15
N GLU A 29 -3.68 -19.66 -8.21
CA GLU A 29 -4.82 -20.06 -7.38
C GLU A 29 -4.56 -21.44 -6.74
N ILE A 30 -4.32 -21.45 -5.42
CA ILE A 30 -3.91 -22.65 -4.66
C ILE A 30 -5.07 -23.09 -3.75
N PRO A 31 -5.43 -24.39 -3.70
CA PRO A 31 -6.38 -24.91 -2.72
C PRO A 31 -5.84 -24.74 -1.28
N VAL A 32 -6.70 -24.30 -0.37
CA VAL A 32 -6.35 -24.10 1.05
C VAL A 32 -5.89 -25.41 1.71
N SER A 33 -6.36 -26.57 1.22
CA SER A 33 -5.95 -27.90 1.69
C SER A 33 -4.49 -28.25 1.43
N GLU A 34 -3.83 -27.56 0.50
CA GLU A 34 -2.44 -27.80 0.11
C GLU A 34 -1.44 -26.91 0.87
N LEU A 35 -1.93 -26.12 1.85
CA LEU A 35 -1.15 -25.12 2.57
C LEU A 35 -1.20 -25.38 4.08
N GLU A 36 -0.05 -25.22 4.75
CA GLU A 36 0.02 -25.19 6.22
C GLU A 36 -0.57 -23.87 6.72
N SER A 37 -1.87 -23.86 7.01
CA SER A 37 -2.59 -22.64 7.42
C SER A 37 -2.01 -22.06 8.71
N PRO A 38 -1.53 -20.80 8.72
CA PRO A 38 -0.87 -20.23 9.90
C PRO A 38 -1.84 -19.93 11.05
N SER A 39 -3.16 -19.95 10.82
CA SER A 39 -4.18 -19.93 11.87
C SER A 39 -5.33 -20.87 11.51
N PRO A 40 -6.23 -21.21 12.45
CA PRO A 40 -7.53 -21.80 12.11
C PRO A 40 -8.29 -20.93 11.11
N ALA A 41 -9.09 -21.56 10.26
CA ALA A 41 -9.99 -20.85 9.34
C ALA A 41 -11.08 -20.10 10.14
N PRO A 42 -11.35 -18.82 9.82
CA PRO A 42 -12.30 -18.02 10.59
C PRO A 42 -13.76 -18.35 10.27
N GLU A 43 -14.68 -17.95 11.14
CA GLU A 43 -16.11 -18.17 10.93
C GLU A 43 -16.60 -17.52 9.63
N GLY A 44 -17.32 -18.30 8.82
CA GLY A 44 -17.81 -17.89 7.50
C GLY A 44 -16.86 -18.19 6.34
N ALA A 45 -15.59 -18.57 6.59
CA ALA A 45 -14.64 -18.93 5.53
C ALA A 45 -14.85 -20.33 4.93
N ALA A 46 -15.83 -21.12 5.40
CA ALA A 46 -16.06 -22.49 4.96
C ALA A 46 -16.34 -22.68 3.44
N HIS A 47 -16.65 -21.60 2.72
CA HIS A 47 -16.87 -21.57 1.27
C HIS A 47 -15.63 -21.14 0.46
N ILE A 48 -14.52 -20.82 1.15
CA ILE A 48 -13.25 -20.36 0.60
C ILE A 48 -12.31 -21.56 0.52
N HIS A 49 -12.36 -22.25 -0.62
CA HIS A 49 -11.57 -23.46 -0.87
C HIS A 49 -10.20 -23.17 -1.50
N THR A 50 -9.99 -21.96 -2.02
CA THR A 50 -8.72 -21.52 -2.62
C THR A 50 -8.34 -20.13 -2.13
N ILE A 51 -7.04 -19.84 -2.17
CA ILE A 51 -6.53 -18.47 -2.27
C ILE A 51 -6.16 -18.17 -3.72
N LEU A 52 -6.38 -16.94 -4.17
CA LEU A 52 -5.95 -16.46 -5.48
C LEU A 52 -5.29 -15.09 -5.35
N PHE A 53 -4.10 -14.97 -5.97
CA PHE A 53 -3.28 -13.77 -6.00
C PHE A 53 -2.58 -13.61 -7.36
N ARG A 54 -2.32 -12.37 -7.75
CA ARG A 54 -1.48 -12.02 -8.91
C ARG A 54 -0.07 -11.70 -8.44
N ILE A 55 0.93 -12.20 -9.16
CA ILE A 55 2.33 -11.80 -9.00
C ILE A 55 2.68 -10.83 -10.13
N PHE A 56 3.30 -9.69 -9.81
CA PHE A 56 4.05 -8.87 -10.77
C PHE A 56 5.54 -8.99 -10.42
N TYR A 57 6.39 -9.20 -11.42
CA TYR A 57 7.81 -9.49 -11.17
C TYR A 57 8.73 -8.84 -12.23
N PRO A 58 9.97 -8.47 -11.85
CA PRO A 58 10.98 -8.03 -12.81
C PRO A 58 11.28 -9.14 -13.83
N ALA A 59 11.35 -8.79 -15.10
CA ALA A 59 11.61 -9.70 -16.19
C ALA A 59 12.79 -9.21 -17.05
N GLU A 60 13.54 -10.17 -17.61
CA GLU A 60 14.70 -9.89 -18.46
C GLU A 60 14.32 -9.08 -19.70
N ALA A 61 15.25 -8.27 -20.22
CA ALA A 61 15.04 -7.47 -21.42
C ALA A 61 14.68 -8.32 -22.66
N GLU A 62 15.16 -9.57 -22.74
CA GLU A 62 14.81 -10.53 -23.80
C GLU A 62 13.52 -11.34 -23.51
N SER A 63 12.73 -10.97 -22.51
CA SER A 63 11.43 -11.61 -22.28
C SER A 63 10.44 -11.25 -23.39
N TYR A 64 9.93 -12.27 -24.09
CA TYR A 64 8.88 -12.15 -25.10
C TYR A 64 7.58 -12.76 -24.57
N GLY A 65 6.50 -11.97 -24.58
CA GLY A 65 5.20 -12.40 -24.06
C GLY A 65 4.04 -11.64 -24.70
N LYS A 66 2.82 -12.18 -24.57
CA LYS A 66 1.60 -11.46 -24.97
C LYS A 66 1.35 -10.33 -23.98
N ARG A 67 0.90 -9.16 -24.45
CA ARG A 67 0.40 -8.09 -23.56
C ARG A 67 -0.74 -8.66 -22.72
N VAL A 68 -0.60 -8.57 -21.39
CA VAL A 68 -1.61 -9.04 -20.44
C VAL A 68 -2.74 -8.03 -20.37
N THR A 69 -3.97 -8.51 -20.25
CA THR A 69 -5.15 -7.68 -20.11
C THR A 69 -5.34 -7.27 -18.66
N TRP A 70 -5.61 -5.99 -18.42
CA TRP A 70 -5.86 -5.42 -17.10
C TRP A 70 -6.88 -6.21 -16.26
N LEU A 71 -7.94 -6.71 -16.90
CA LEU A 71 -8.94 -7.56 -16.26
C LEU A 71 -8.59 -9.06 -16.35
N PRO A 72 -8.73 -9.83 -15.24
CA PRO A 72 -8.61 -11.29 -15.25
C PRO A 72 -9.76 -11.98 -16.00
N ALA A 73 -9.55 -13.24 -16.35
CA ALA A 73 -10.52 -14.04 -17.10
C ALA A 73 -11.54 -14.75 -16.18
N PRO A 74 -12.86 -14.66 -16.45
CA PRO A 74 -13.51 -14.07 -17.62
C PRO A 74 -13.75 -12.56 -17.48
N GLN A 75 -13.23 -11.77 -18.42
CA GLN A 75 -13.32 -10.30 -18.36
C GLN A 75 -14.76 -9.79 -18.33
N ARG A 76 -15.68 -10.43 -19.08
CA ARG A 76 -17.09 -10.01 -19.14
C ARG A 76 -17.79 -10.00 -17.78
N LEU A 77 -17.42 -10.89 -16.85
CA LEU A 77 -18.01 -10.91 -15.51
C LEU A 77 -17.45 -9.79 -14.64
N HIS A 78 -16.13 -9.58 -14.64
CA HIS A 78 -15.51 -8.45 -13.96
C HIS A 78 -16.07 -7.12 -14.51
N ILE A 79 -16.18 -6.99 -15.83
CA ILE A 79 -16.80 -5.83 -16.48
C ILE A 79 -18.22 -5.57 -15.97
N ALA A 80 -19.07 -6.61 -15.89
CA ALA A 80 -20.44 -6.45 -15.42
C ALA A 80 -20.53 -6.11 -13.92
N ALA A 81 -19.67 -6.72 -13.10
CA ALA A 81 -19.66 -6.52 -11.66
C ALA A 81 -19.10 -5.14 -11.26
N TYR A 82 -18.04 -4.67 -11.92
CA TYR A 82 -17.52 -3.33 -11.68
C TYR A 82 -18.42 -2.23 -12.26
N ALA A 83 -19.11 -2.50 -13.36
CA ALA A 83 -20.19 -1.63 -13.83
C ALA A 83 -21.28 -1.44 -12.76
N GLN A 84 -21.73 -2.54 -12.14
CA GLN A 84 -22.65 -2.50 -11.01
C GLN A 84 -22.05 -1.78 -9.78
N PHE A 85 -20.80 -2.06 -9.41
CA PHE A 85 -20.08 -1.43 -8.28
C PHE A 85 -19.80 0.07 -8.47
N LEU A 86 -19.88 0.59 -9.70
CA LEU A 86 -19.63 2.00 -10.03
C LEU A 86 -20.86 2.75 -10.56
N GLY A 87 -22.05 2.12 -10.53
CA GLY A 87 -23.29 2.72 -11.04
C GLY A 87 -23.27 3.02 -12.55
N ALA A 88 -22.41 2.34 -13.31
CA ALA A 88 -22.10 2.62 -14.72
C ALA A 88 -22.42 1.42 -15.63
N GLY A 89 -22.34 1.62 -16.95
CA GLY A 89 -22.53 0.54 -17.94
C GLY A 89 -21.32 -0.41 -18.06
N PRO A 90 -21.45 -1.55 -18.78
CA PRO A 90 -20.47 -2.66 -18.82
C PRO A 90 -19.14 -2.35 -19.54
N THR A 91 -18.33 -1.53 -18.90
CA THR A 91 -16.88 -1.24 -19.06
C THR A 91 -16.41 -0.71 -17.70
N LEU A 92 -15.10 -0.72 -17.33
CA LEU A 92 -14.58 -0.65 -15.91
C LEU A 92 -14.64 -2.06 -15.24
N ALA A 93 -13.85 -2.48 -14.23
CA ALA A 93 -12.54 -2.04 -13.72
C ALA A 93 -11.72 -3.14 -12.98
N SER A 94 -10.43 -2.89 -12.68
CA SER A 94 -9.55 -3.61 -11.74
C SER A 94 -8.61 -2.58 -11.10
N ILE A 95 -8.16 -2.80 -9.86
CA ILE A 95 -7.57 -1.76 -9.00
C ILE A 95 -6.14 -2.18 -8.60
N LEU A 96 -5.15 -1.29 -8.76
CA LEU A 96 -3.72 -1.39 -8.36
C LEU A 96 -2.74 -2.17 -9.28
N SER A 97 -3.12 -2.65 -10.46
CA SER A 97 -2.18 -3.34 -11.37
C SER A 97 -1.05 -2.44 -11.89
N HIS A 98 -1.29 -1.14 -12.13
CA HIS A 98 -0.24 -0.23 -12.60
C HIS A 98 0.82 0.01 -11.54
N LEU A 99 0.43 0.25 -10.28
CA LEU A 99 1.38 0.54 -9.20
C LEU A 99 2.25 -0.69 -8.89
N ALA A 100 1.63 -1.87 -8.83
CA ALA A 100 2.33 -3.14 -8.64
C ALA A 100 3.33 -3.43 -9.78
N GLY A 101 2.89 -3.28 -11.04
CA GLY A 101 3.77 -3.40 -12.20
C GLY A 101 4.89 -2.35 -12.21
N SER A 102 4.62 -1.13 -11.73
CA SER A 102 5.63 -0.07 -11.64
C SER A 102 6.74 -0.47 -10.67
N LEU A 103 6.41 -0.87 -9.44
CA LEU A 103 7.38 -1.38 -8.46
C LEU A 103 8.18 -2.57 -9.02
N ALA A 104 7.54 -3.49 -9.75
CA ALA A 104 8.21 -4.59 -10.42
C ALA A 104 9.22 -4.16 -11.49
N SER A 105 8.97 -3.07 -12.22
CA SER A 105 9.96 -2.53 -13.16
C SER A 105 11.24 -1.99 -12.49
N TYR A 106 11.22 -1.78 -11.17
CA TYR A 106 12.37 -1.32 -10.36
C TYR A 106 13.01 -2.42 -9.50
N GLY A 107 12.55 -3.68 -9.59
CA GLY A 107 13.19 -4.83 -8.93
C GLY A 107 12.35 -5.54 -7.87
N VAL A 108 11.13 -5.07 -7.56
CA VAL A 108 10.30 -5.65 -6.48
C VAL A 108 9.36 -6.74 -7.02
N VAL A 109 9.35 -7.93 -6.41
CA VAL A 109 8.27 -8.90 -6.66
C VAL A 109 7.04 -8.50 -5.84
N VAL A 110 5.94 -8.16 -6.50
CA VAL A 110 4.71 -7.66 -5.87
C VAL A 110 3.62 -8.71 -5.92
N ILE A 111 3.11 -9.08 -4.75
CA ILE A 111 2.00 -10.00 -4.58
C ILE A 111 0.72 -9.20 -4.35
N CYS A 112 -0.31 -9.42 -5.18
CA CYS A 112 -1.61 -8.79 -5.10
C CYS A 112 -2.70 -9.84 -4.84
N PRO A 113 -3.05 -10.11 -3.56
CA PRO A 113 -4.20 -10.94 -3.22
C PRO A 113 -5.50 -10.31 -3.72
N GLU A 114 -6.37 -11.14 -4.28
CA GLU A 114 -7.80 -10.84 -4.34
C GLU A 114 -8.44 -11.46 -3.08
N HIS A 115 -9.45 -10.82 -2.49
CA HIS A 115 -10.04 -11.25 -1.21
C HIS A 115 -11.45 -11.82 -1.39
N ARG A 116 -11.78 -12.92 -0.69
CA ARG A 116 -13.11 -13.58 -0.70
C ARG A 116 -13.97 -13.27 0.51
N ASP A 117 -13.72 -12.13 1.14
CA ASP A 117 -14.50 -11.56 2.24
C ASP A 117 -15.78 -10.82 1.79
N GLY A 118 -16.09 -10.83 0.49
CA GLY A 118 -17.19 -10.08 -0.09
C GLY A 118 -16.92 -8.57 -0.24
N SER A 119 -15.71 -8.07 0.03
CA SER A 119 -15.36 -6.67 -0.22
C SER A 119 -14.96 -6.39 -1.68
N ALA A 120 -14.53 -7.42 -2.41
CA ALA A 120 -14.23 -7.31 -3.84
C ALA A 120 -15.51 -7.14 -4.67
N ALA A 121 -15.48 -6.26 -5.68
CA ALA A 121 -16.59 -6.08 -6.62
C ALA A 121 -17.03 -7.39 -7.30
N LEU A 122 -16.07 -8.28 -7.56
CA LEU A 122 -16.27 -9.69 -7.90
C LEU A 122 -15.04 -10.48 -7.46
N SER A 123 -15.24 -11.66 -6.89
CA SER A 123 -14.22 -12.72 -6.87
C SER A 123 -14.83 -14.03 -7.36
N LEU A 124 -13.98 -14.89 -7.93
CA LEU A 124 -14.33 -16.24 -8.35
C LEU A 124 -13.42 -17.22 -7.62
N ILE A 125 -14.01 -18.27 -7.05
CA ILE A 125 -13.28 -19.40 -6.47
C ILE A 125 -13.41 -20.57 -7.44
N ARG A 126 -12.30 -21.22 -7.76
CA ARG A 126 -12.31 -22.55 -8.39
C ARG A 126 -12.55 -23.61 -7.33
N ASP A 127 -13.49 -24.51 -7.57
CA ASP A 127 -13.75 -25.65 -6.68
C ASP A 127 -12.78 -26.80 -7.00
N PRO A 128 -11.85 -27.17 -6.09
CA PRO A 128 -10.85 -28.21 -6.36
C PRO A 128 -11.46 -29.57 -6.74
N GLU A 129 -12.64 -29.92 -6.20
CA GLU A 129 -13.25 -31.25 -6.40
C GLU A 129 -14.03 -31.38 -7.72
N SER A 130 -14.34 -30.27 -8.40
CA SER A 130 -15.18 -30.27 -9.62
C SER A 130 -14.47 -29.87 -10.90
N GLN A 131 -13.12 -29.82 -10.93
CA GLN A 131 -12.35 -29.46 -12.13
C GLN A 131 -12.70 -30.33 -13.35
N ASP A 132 -13.00 -31.63 -13.17
CA ASP A 132 -13.43 -32.54 -14.25
C ASP A 132 -14.90 -32.38 -14.68
N ARG A 133 -15.72 -31.58 -13.96
CA ARG A 133 -17.19 -31.56 -14.08
C ARG A 133 -17.75 -30.32 -14.78
N GLY A 134 -16.91 -29.51 -15.42
CA GLY A 134 -17.31 -28.45 -16.35
C GLY A 134 -17.88 -27.17 -15.73
N ARG A 135 -18.41 -27.19 -14.50
CA ARG A 135 -18.81 -25.98 -13.74
C ARG A 135 -17.82 -25.72 -12.59
N THR A 136 -16.59 -25.39 -12.97
CA THR A 136 -15.42 -25.39 -12.09
C THR A 136 -15.26 -24.16 -11.18
N ARG A 137 -16.26 -23.27 -11.10
CA ARG A 137 -16.18 -22.00 -10.37
C ARG A 137 -17.50 -21.58 -9.71
N HIS A 138 -17.42 -21.01 -8.51
CA HIS A 138 -18.48 -20.24 -7.86
C HIS A 138 -18.12 -18.75 -7.75
N ILE A 139 -19.16 -17.91 -7.69
CA ILE A 139 -19.06 -16.46 -7.51
C ILE A 139 -19.09 -16.17 -6.01
N VAL A 140 -18.12 -15.37 -5.54
CA VAL A 140 -18.25 -14.63 -4.27
C VAL A 140 -18.82 -13.26 -4.63
N PRO A 141 -20.08 -12.97 -4.27
CA PRO A 141 -20.70 -11.69 -4.59
C PRO A 141 -20.13 -10.58 -3.72
N TYR A 142 -20.10 -9.36 -4.26
CA TYR A 142 -19.90 -8.17 -3.45
C TYR A 142 -21.01 -8.07 -2.39
N CYS A 143 -20.61 -7.86 -1.14
CA CYS A 143 -21.49 -7.71 0.01
C CYS A 143 -21.43 -6.24 0.47
N PRO A 144 -22.39 -5.40 0.06
CA PRO A 144 -22.45 -4.01 0.50
C PRO A 144 -22.72 -3.98 2.02
N ILE A 145 -21.80 -3.37 2.75
CA ILE A 145 -21.92 -3.14 4.19
C ILE A 145 -21.97 -1.61 4.37
N PRO A 146 -23.03 -1.05 4.97
CA PRO A 146 -23.16 0.40 5.14
C PRO A 146 -22.09 0.96 6.09
N HIS A 147 -21.95 2.29 6.12
CA HIS A 147 -20.91 2.99 6.89
C HIS A 147 -21.44 3.57 8.23
N ASN A 148 -22.66 3.23 8.63
CA ASN A 148 -23.23 3.67 9.91
C ASN A 148 -22.52 2.99 11.09
N GLN A 149 -22.38 3.69 12.22
CA GLN A 149 -21.50 3.28 13.32
C GLN A 149 -22.23 2.38 14.33
N THR A 150 -22.85 1.29 13.84
CA THR A 150 -23.53 0.31 14.70
C THR A 150 -22.68 -0.94 14.92
N ASN A 151 -22.95 -1.64 16.02
CA ASN A 151 -22.25 -2.85 16.44
C ASN A 151 -22.32 -3.97 15.36
N GLU A 152 -23.41 -4.03 14.59
CA GLU A 152 -23.59 -4.99 13.49
C GLU A 152 -22.67 -4.68 12.30
N VAL A 153 -22.50 -3.40 11.96
CA VAL A 153 -21.57 -2.96 10.92
C VAL A 153 -20.13 -3.21 11.36
N TRP A 154 -19.83 -2.90 12.63
CA TRP A 154 -18.54 -3.20 13.23
C TRP A 154 -18.18 -4.68 13.10
N GLU A 155 -19.09 -5.56 13.49
CA GLU A 155 -18.83 -7.00 13.44
C GLU A 155 -18.83 -7.55 12.01
N ALA A 156 -19.59 -6.97 11.08
CA ALA A 156 -19.50 -7.29 9.66
C ALA A 156 -18.12 -6.95 9.08
N ARG A 157 -17.56 -5.78 9.40
CA ARG A 157 -16.18 -5.41 9.00
C ARG A 157 -15.11 -6.22 9.75
N ASN A 158 -15.33 -6.59 11.01
CA ASN A 158 -14.46 -7.52 11.74
C ASN A 158 -14.43 -8.89 11.06
N LYS A 159 -15.58 -9.43 10.62
CA LYS A 159 -15.67 -10.69 9.86
C LYS A 159 -14.89 -10.61 8.54
N GLN A 160 -14.98 -9.47 7.84
CA GLN A 160 -14.17 -9.23 6.63
C GLN A 160 -12.67 -9.25 6.96
N LEU A 161 -12.24 -8.54 8.00
CA LEU A 161 -10.85 -8.56 8.46
C LEU A 161 -10.38 -9.98 8.82
N ARG A 162 -11.16 -10.77 9.57
CA ARG A 162 -10.79 -12.16 9.91
C ARG A 162 -10.46 -12.99 8.67
N ILE A 163 -11.31 -12.92 7.64
CA ILE A 163 -11.07 -13.60 6.35
C ILE A 163 -9.81 -13.06 5.68
N ARG A 164 -9.69 -11.73 5.54
CA ARG A 164 -8.54 -11.08 4.87
C ARG A 164 -7.20 -11.41 5.53
N LEU A 165 -7.12 -11.43 6.86
CA LEU A 165 -5.90 -11.73 7.59
C LEU A 165 -5.51 -13.20 7.47
N TRP A 166 -6.49 -14.11 7.50
CA TRP A 166 -6.28 -15.53 7.24
C TRP A 166 -5.82 -15.79 5.79
N GLU A 167 -6.45 -15.16 4.80
CA GLU A 167 -6.02 -15.21 3.40
C GLU A 167 -4.59 -14.67 3.21
N LEU A 168 -4.22 -13.56 3.87
CA LEU A 168 -2.86 -13.03 3.81
C LEU A 168 -1.83 -13.98 4.44
N GLY A 169 -2.19 -14.67 5.52
CA GLY A 169 -1.38 -15.74 6.09
C GLY A 169 -1.17 -16.90 5.12
N LEU A 170 -2.24 -17.39 4.50
CA LEU A 170 -2.16 -18.45 3.50
C LEU A 170 -1.37 -18.03 2.25
N VAL A 171 -1.53 -16.80 1.77
CA VAL A 171 -0.74 -16.25 0.66
C VAL A 171 0.74 -16.18 1.03
N PHE A 172 1.07 -15.79 2.26
CA PHE A 172 2.45 -15.77 2.74
C PHE A 172 3.08 -17.17 2.69
N GLU A 173 2.37 -18.19 3.19
CA GLU A 173 2.84 -19.57 3.16
C GLU A 173 2.93 -20.15 1.74
N ALA A 174 1.98 -19.80 0.85
CA ALA A 174 2.03 -20.19 -0.55
C ALA A 174 3.23 -19.57 -1.29
N VAL A 175 3.49 -18.27 -1.14
CA VAL A 175 4.66 -17.63 -1.77
C VAL A 175 5.96 -18.15 -1.16
N SER A 176 5.98 -18.45 0.15
CA SER A 176 7.09 -19.14 0.81
C SER A 176 7.31 -20.55 0.25
N ALA A 177 6.24 -21.28 -0.09
CA ALA A 177 6.32 -22.58 -0.74
C ALA A 177 6.82 -22.49 -2.19
N LEU A 178 6.47 -21.43 -2.93
CA LEU A 178 7.02 -21.14 -4.26
C LEU A 178 8.54 -20.91 -4.21
N ASP A 179 9.02 -20.12 -3.26
CA ASP A 179 10.46 -19.86 -3.09
C ASP A 179 11.23 -21.12 -2.65
N ARG A 180 10.66 -21.93 -1.75
CA ARG A 180 11.22 -23.26 -1.40
C ARG A 180 11.22 -24.26 -2.56
N GLY A 181 10.44 -24.03 -3.62
CA GLY A 181 10.25 -24.98 -4.73
C GLY A 181 9.42 -26.21 -4.34
N ASP A 182 8.39 -26.03 -3.51
CA ASP A 182 7.52 -27.11 -3.03
C ASP A 182 6.65 -27.69 -4.17
N GLU A 183 7.12 -28.80 -4.76
CA GLU A 183 6.46 -29.49 -5.89
C GLU A 183 4.94 -29.74 -5.70
N PRO A 184 4.42 -30.18 -4.53
CA PRO A 184 2.99 -30.27 -4.29
C PRO A 184 2.26 -28.94 -4.50
N THR A 185 2.70 -27.86 -3.85
CA THR A 185 2.10 -26.53 -3.97
C THR A 185 2.21 -25.97 -5.39
N LEU A 186 3.35 -26.12 -6.06
CA LEU A 186 3.52 -25.65 -7.45
C LEU A 186 2.58 -26.39 -8.44
N ARG A 187 2.27 -27.67 -8.17
CA ARG A 187 1.39 -28.48 -9.02
C ARG A 187 -0.10 -28.29 -8.73
N SER A 188 -0.47 -27.85 -7.52
CA SER A 188 -1.87 -27.67 -7.14
C SER A 188 -2.51 -26.40 -7.69
N ASN A 189 -1.75 -25.52 -8.36
CA ASN A 189 -2.28 -24.31 -9.00
C ASN A 189 -3.41 -24.63 -10.00
N LEU A 190 -4.64 -24.27 -9.63
CA LEU A 190 -5.84 -24.47 -10.44
C LEU A 190 -5.94 -23.47 -11.60
N ASN A 191 -5.06 -22.48 -11.66
CA ASN A 191 -5.01 -21.55 -12.79
C ASN A 191 -4.10 -22.03 -13.92
N HIS A 192 -4.63 -22.93 -14.75
CA HIS A 192 -3.92 -23.55 -15.88
C HIS A 192 -3.38 -22.60 -16.97
N SER A 193 -3.64 -21.29 -16.92
CA SER A 193 -2.90 -20.32 -17.76
C SER A 193 -1.46 -20.11 -17.29
N THR A 194 -1.17 -20.45 -16.04
CA THR A 194 0.14 -20.39 -15.39
C THR A 194 0.64 -21.82 -15.26
N SER A 195 1.65 -22.22 -16.05
CA SER A 195 2.24 -23.55 -15.96
C SER A 195 3.08 -23.71 -14.69
N PRO A 196 3.28 -24.94 -14.17
CA PRO A 196 4.21 -25.16 -13.05
C PRO A 196 5.63 -24.66 -13.36
N SER A 197 6.09 -24.76 -14.62
CA SER A 197 7.36 -24.19 -15.07
C SER A 197 7.46 -22.65 -14.92
N ALA A 198 6.34 -21.93 -15.00
CA ALA A 198 6.29 -20.49 -14.74
C ALA A 198 6.22 -20.15 -13.24
N LEU A 199 6.02 -21.15 -12.37
CA LEU A 199 6.12 -21.00 -10.92
C LEU A 199 7.51 -21.38 -10.39
N HIS A 200 8.17 -22.38 -10.99
CA HIS A 200 9.56 -22.74 -10.66
C HIS A 200 10.58 -21.60 -10.80
N GLN A 201 10.28 -20.57 -11.61
CA GLN A 201 11.13 -19.39 -11.74
C GLN A 201 11.29 -18.60 -10.43
N PHE A 202 10.39 -18.78 -9.46
CA PHE A 202 10.45 -18.08 -8.17
C PHE A 202 11.31 -18.82 -7.12
N THR A 203 11.75 -20.04 -7.40
CA THR A 203 12.44 -20.90 -6.43
C THR A 203 13.86 -20.38 -6.10
N ASN A 204 14.11 -20.08 -4.82
CA ASN A 204 15.30 -19.42 -4.27
C ASN A 204 15.61 -18.05 -4.93
N THR A 205 14.59 -17.21 -5.10
CA THR A 205 14.71 -15.88 -5.73
C THR A 205 14.18 -14.72 -4.86
N LEU A 206 13.50 -15.01 -3.76
CA LEU A 206 12.86 -14.03 -2.90
C LEU A 206 13.55 -13.95 -1.53
N ASP A 207 13.75 -12.74 -1.02
CA ASP A 207 14.21 -12.51 0.36
C ASP A 207 13.14 -12.87 1.43
N ILE A 208 12.11 -13.66 1.08
CA ILE A 208 10.92 -13.96 1.90
C ILE A 208 11.22 -14.74 3.18
N HIS A 209 12.39 -15.38 3.26
CA HIS A 209 12.83 -16.14 4.42
C HIS A 209 13.69 -15.33 5.40
N GLU A 210 14.06 -14.08 5.06
CA GLU A 210 14.79 -13.20 5.97
C GLU A 210 13.83 -12.26 6.74
N PRO A 211 13.81 -12.32 8.09
CA PRO A 211 12.96 -11.49 8.94
C PRO A 211 13.03 -9.99 8.59
N GLY A 212 11.87 -9.35 8.41
CA GLY A 212 11.76 -7.93 8.09
C GLY A 212 11.90 -7.54 6.62
N LYS A 213 12.40 -8.39 5.71
CA LYS A 213 12.59 -8.05 4.28
C LYS A 213 11.31 -7.85 3.47
N VAL A 214 10.24 -8.61 3.76
CA VAL A 214 8.94 -8.45 3.10
C VAL A 214 8.28 -7.12 3.46
N ILE A 215 7.91 -6.38 2.42
CA ILE A 215 7.18 -5.10 2.50
C ILE A 215 5.69 -5.40 2.62
N PHE A 216 5.01 -4.76 3.57
CA PHE A 216 3.54 -4.83 3.66
C PHE A 216 2.92 -3.53 3.21
N SER A 217 2.07 -3.60 2.18
CA SER A 217 1.45 -2.43 1.54
C SER A 217 -0.06 -2.63 1.36
N GLY A 218 -0.83 -1.57 1.58
CA GLY A 218 -2.28 -1.61 1.42
C GLY A 218 -2.89 -0.25 1.07
N HIS A 219 -4.05 -0.28 0.41
CA HIS A 219 -4.83 0.90 0.05
C HIS A 219 -6.23 0.84 0.68
N SER A 220 -6.75 1.94 1.22
CA SER A 220 -8.11 2.03 1.78
C SER A 220 -8.34 0.97 2.87
N PHE A 221 -9.39 0.13 2.75
CA PHE A 221 -9.61 -1.02 3.63
C PHE A 221 -8.42 -2.01 3.65
N GLY A 222 -7.67 -2.10 2.55
CA GLY A 222 -6.42 -2.87 2.49
C GLY A 222 -5.32 -2.30 3.41
N ALA A 223 -5.23 -0.98 3.58
CA ALA A 223 -4.28 -0.38 4.52
C ALA A 223 -4.65 -0.73 5.97
N ALA A 224 -5.93 -0.65 6.34
CA ALA A 224 -6.41 -1.13 7.63
C ALA A 224 -6.18 -2.64 7.83
N THR A 225 -6.32 -3.44 6.76
CA THR A 225 -5.99 -4.87 6.77
C THR A 225 -4.51 -5.08 7.12
N ILE A 226 -3.58 -4.33 6.51
CA ILE A 226 -2.15 -4.40 6.85
C ILE A 226 -1.88 -3.99 8.30
N VAL A 227 -2.49 -2.91 8.79
CA VAL A 227 -2.36 -2.51 10.21
C VAL A 227 -2.80 -3.63 11.16
N GLN A 228 -3.94 -4.27 10.90
CA GLN A 228 -4.41 -5.39 11.72
C GLN A 228 -3.53 -6.64 11.57
N LEU A 229 -2.99 -6.93 10.37
CA LEU A 229 -2.08 -8.06 10.14
C LEU A 229 -0.81 -7.90 10.97
N LEU A 230 -0.14 -6.76 10.82
CA LEU A 230 1.12 -6.47 11.49
C LEU A 230 0.94 -6.48 13.02
N LYS A 231 -0.10 -5.82 13.54
CA LYS A 231 -0.39 -5.78 14.97
C LYS A 231 -0.78 -7.15 15.53
N SER A 232 -1.69 -7.88 14.88
CA SER A 232 -2.13 -9.21 15.36
C SER A 232 -0.99 -10.22 15.35
N THR A 233 -0.11 -10.16 14.35
CA THR A 233 1.05 -11.07 14.20
C THR A 233 2.14 -10.78 15.23
N PHE A 234 2.54 -9.51 15.34
CA PHE A 234 3.61 -9.07 16.25
C PHE A 234 3.21 -9.19 17.72
N TYR A 235 2.01 -8.70 18.07
CA TYR A 235 1.49 -8.72 19.44
C TYR A 235 0.68 -9.97 19.79
N ALA A 236 0.73 -11.06 18.99
CA ALA A 236 -0.03 -12.30 19.25
C ALA A 236 0.12 -12.85 20.69
N ASN A 237 1.28 -12.64 21.31
CA ASN A 237 1.58 -13.06 22.69
C ASN A 237 1.43 -11.93 23.74
N HIS A 238 1.05 -10.71 23.34
CA HIS A 238 0.90 -9.59 24.26
C HIS A 238 -0.34 -9.81 25.15
N PRO A 239 -0.28 -9.58 26.48
CA PRO A 239 -1.38 -9.94 27.39
C PRO A 239 -2.75 -9.37 27.00
N SER A 240 -2.82 -8.13 26.53
CA SER A 240 -4.10 -7.53 26.09
C SER A 240 -4.67 -8.13 24.81
N VAL A 241 -3.82 -8.68 23.93
CA VAL A 241 -4.22 -9.30 22.65
C VAL A 241 -4.58 -10.76 22.86
N ALA A 242 -3.78 -11.48 23.64
CA ALA A 242 -4.06 -12.87 24.03
C ALA A 242 -5.33 -13.01 24.90
N ALA A 243 -5.77 -11.94 25.56
CA ALA A 243 -7.00 -11.88 26.33
C ALA A 243 -8.24 -11.40 25.52
N MET A 244 -8.10 -11.11 24.21
CA MET A 244 -9.24 -10.73 23.37
C MET A 244 -10.24 -11.89 23.25
N PRO A 245 -11.55 -11.70 23.50
CA PRO A 245 -12.53 -12.79 23.41
C PRO A 245 -12.73 -13.36 21.99
N ALA A 246 -12.59 -12.52 20.97
CA ALA A 246 -12.82 -12.88 19.57
C ALA A 246 -11.77 -12.20 18.66
N PRO A 247 -10.48 -12.59 18.75
CA PRO A 247 -9.38 -11.94 18.03
C PRO A 247 -9.60 -11.99 16.51
N LEU A 248 -8.99 -11.04 15.80
CA LEU A 248 -9.10 -11.01 14.33
C LEU A 248 -8.23 -12.09 13.67
N PHE A 249 -7.05 -12.35 14.21
CA PHE A 249 -6.08 -13.29 13.67
C PHE A 249 -5.12 -13.72 14.76
N THR A 250 -4.84 -15.02 14.87
CA THR A 250 -3.92 -15.59 15.85
C THR A 250 -2.99 -16.57 15.14
N PRO A 251 -1.92 -16.06 14.50
CA PRO A 251 -1.00 -16.93 13.78
C PRO A 251 -0.19 -17.78 14.76
N ASP A 252 0.12 -19.02 14.36
CA ASP A 252 0.87 -19.95 15.18
C ASP A 252 2.29 -19.43 15.45
N ARG A 253 2.86 -19.83 16.59
CA ARG A 253 4.19 -19.45 17.04
C ARG A 253 5.32 -19.89 16.10
N THR A 254 5.12 -20.92 15.28
CA THR A 254 6.11 -21.40 14.29
C THR A 254 5.81 -20.96 12.86
N SER A 255 4.71 -20.24 12.60
CA SER A 255 4.38 -19.76 11.25
C SER A 255 5.44 -18.79 10.71
N ALA A 256 5.75 -18.89 9.42
CA ALA A 256 6.81 -18.09 8.82
C ALA A 256 6.45 -16.58 8.85
N LEU A 257 5.15 -16.26 8.73
CA LEU A 257 4.63 -14.91 8.88
C LEU A 257 4.99 -14.26 10.24
N ARG A 258 5.01 -15.02 11.35
CA ARG A 258 5.42 -14.47 12.67
C ARG A 258 6.90 -14.19 12.78
N HIS A 259 7.73 -14.90 12.02
CA HIS A 259 9.15 -14.58 11.89
C HIS A 259 9.37 -13.34 10.99
N GLN A 260 8.48 -13.12 10.02
CA GLN A 260 8.61 -12.02 9.08
C GLN A 260 8.30 -10.62 9.65
N VAL A 261 7.32 -10.53 10.54
CA VAL A 261 6.87 -9.24 11.11
C VAL A 261 7.79 -8.80 12.26
N THR A 262 8.56 -7.75 12.03
CA THR A 262 9.54 -7.19 12.96
C THR A 262 9.38 -5.65 13.05
N PRO A 263 10.10 -4.96 13.95
CA PRO A 263 10.11 -3.49 13.98
C PRO A 263 10.74 -2.85 12.73
N HIS A 264 11.50 -3.60 11.94
CA HIS A 264 12.14 -3.11 10.72
C HIS A 264 11.35 -3.43 9.45
N THR A 265 10.18 -4.07 9.57
CA THR A 265 9.30 -4.42 8.44
C THR A 265 8.77 -3.16 7.75
N PRO A 266 9.15 -2.86 6.49
CA PRO A 266 8.71 -1.65 5.80
C PRO A 266 7.20 -1.68 5.55
N THR A 267 6.51 -0.63 5.99
CA THR A 267 5.05 -0.54 5.93
C THR A 267 4.60 0.65 5.09
N ILE A 268 3.72 0.40 4.10
CA ILE A 268 3.18 1.42 3.17
C ILE A 268 1.65 1.44 3.27
N LEU A 269 1.08 2.60 3.59
CA LEU A 269 -0.36 2.78 3.79
C LEU A 269 -0.88 3.90 2.88
N LEU A 270 -1.75 3.57 1.93
CA LEU A 270 -2.32 4.54 0.97
C LEU A 270 -3.79 4.79 1.30
N ASP A 271 -4.17 6.06 1.48
CA ASP A 271 -5.53 6.50 1.86
C ASP A 271 -6.16 5.59 2.92
N MET A 272 -5.52 5.41 4.08
CA MET A 272 -5.98 4.40 5.03
C MET A 272 -7.40 4.73 5.52
N TRP A 273 -8.38 3.85 5.27
CA TRP A 273 -9.72 3.96 5.85
C TRP A 273 -9.69 3.31 7.24
N CYS A 274 -9.79 4.13 8.27
CA CYS A 274 -9.54 3.78 9.66
C CYS A 274 -10.77 3.22 10.36
N PHE A 275 -11.97 3.37 9.80
CA PHE A 275 -13.21 2.86 10.39
C PHE A 275 -12.99 1.42 10.89
N PRO A 276 -12.60 0.40 10.08
CA PRO A 276 -12.43 -0.99 10.54
C PRO A 276 -11.37 -1.26 11.64
N LEU A 277 -10.69 -0.23 12.14
CA LEU A 277 -9.76 -0.29 13.27
C LEU A 277 -10.38 0.17 14.60
N LEU A 278 -11.64 0.65 14.59
CA LEU A 278 -12.29 1.34 15.71
C LEU A 278 -13.32 0.49 16.48
N SER A 279 -13.56 -0.76 16.09
CA SER A 279 -14.46 -1.65 16.85
C SER A 279 -13.87 -2.04 18.22
N ALA A 280 -14.74 -2.12 19.22
CA ALA A 280 -14.44 -2.48 20.60
C ALA A 280 -13.76 -3.85 20.71
N SER A 281 -14.15 -4.80 19.87
CA SER A 281 -13.53 -6.14 19.79
C SER A 281 -12.04 -6.08 19.44
N THR A 282 -11.59 -5.00 18.80
CA THR A 282 -10.21 -4.78 18.31
C THR A 282 -9.42 -3.76 19.13
N ALA A 283 -10.03 -3.15 20.16
CA ALA A 283 -9.44 -2.01 20.87
C ALA A 283 -8.07 -2.31 21.54
N ALA A 284 -7.81 -3.56 21.92
CA ALA A 284 -6.50 -3.99 22.41
C ALA A 284 -5.39 -3.82 21.36
N LEU A 285 -5.70 -4.05 20.07
CA LEU A 285 -4.80 -3.82 18.95
C LEU A 285 -4.75 -2.33 18.58
N TYR A 286 -5.89 -1.62 18.60
CA TYR A 286 -5.94 -0.18 18.33
C TYR A 286 -4.95 0.58 19.23
N ASN A 287 -5.01 0.34 20.54
CA ASN A 287 -4.21 1.02 21.57
C ASN A 287 -2.69 0.71 21.54
N LEU A 288 -2.27 -0.37 20.89
CA LEU A 288 -0.84 -0.71 20.73
C LEU A 288 -0.26 0.01 19.50
N PRO A 289 0.98 0.53 19.55
CA PRO A 289 1.59 1.18 18.38
C PRO A 289 1.91 0.18 17.27
N LEU A 290 2.15 0.66 16.05
CA LEU A 290 2.70 -0.19 14.98
C LEU A 290 4.06 -0.79 15.38
N PRO A 291 4.43 -2.00 14.89
CA PRO A 291 5.65 -2.69 15.32
C PRO A 291 6.93 -1.86 15.22
N CYS A 292 7.01 -0.93 14.27
CA CYS A 292 8.16 -0.05 14.07
C CYS A 292 8.48 0.90 15.23
N TYR A 293 7.57 1.08 16.19
CA TYR A 293 7.82 1.83 17.43
C TYR A 293 8.16 0.95 18.64
N SER A 294 8.14 -0.38 18.48
CA SER A 294 8.27 -1.36 19.58
C SER A 294 9.58 -2.15 19.46
N PRO A 295 10.69 -1.71 20.08
CA PRO A 295 11.98 -2.39 19.96
C PRO A 295 11.95 -3.80 20.54
N THR A 296 12.70 -4.73 19.94
CA THR A 296 12.86 -6.09 20.47
C THR A 296 14.34 -6.45 20.62
N ARG A 297 14.66 -7.31 21.59
CA ARG A 297 16.04 -7.78 21.82
C ARG A 297 16.69 -8.41 20.58
N ALA A 298 15.89 -8.97 19.66
CA ALA A 298 16.36 -9.60 18.43
C ALA A 298 16.57 -8.60 17.28
N SER A 299 15.86 -7.46 17.27
CA SER A 299 15.92 -6.47 16.19
C SER A 299 16.74 -5.21 16.53
N GLY A 300 17.03 -4.97 17.81
CA GLY A 300 17.74 -3.78 18.26
C GLY A 300 16.82 -2.58 18.47
N PRO A 301 17.32 -1.33 18.32
CA PRO A 301 16.50 -0.13 18.34
C PRO A 301 15.43 -0.18 17.25
N ALA A 302 14.21 0.29 17.55
CA ALA A 302 13.16 0.37 16.55
C ALA A 302 13.36 1.61 15.68
N PRO A 303 13.16 1.54 14.35
CA PRO A 303 13.36 2.67 13.43
C PRO A 303 12.31 3.78 13.60
N GLY A 304 11.22 3.51 14.32
CA GLY A 304 10.09 4.41 14.45
C GLY A 304 9.40 4.65 13.12
N GLY A 305 8.97 5.89 12.89
CA GLY A 305 8.29 6.30 11.67
C GLY A 305 9.15 6.22 10.41
N ALA A 306 10.47 6.03 10.50
CA ALA A 306 11.33 5.83 9.33
C ALA A 306 10.99 4.55 8.53
N ALA A 307 10.38 3.55 9.18
CA ALA A 307 9.86 2.34 8.54
C ALA A 307 8.37 2.42 8.16
N LEU A 308 7.78 3.63 8.15
CA LEU A 308 6.35 3.85 7.91
C LEU A 308 6.11 4.99 6.91
N LEU A 309 5.64 4.62 5.71
CA LEU A 309 5.18 5.54 4.67
C LEU A 309 3.65 5.54 4.62
N ALA A 310 3.04 6.70 4.88
CA ALA A 310 1.60 6.91 4.76
C ALA A 310 1.34 8.04 3.74
N VAL A 311 0.49 7.78 2.75
CA VAL A 311 0.19 8.75 1.67
C VAL A 311 -1.30 8.87 1.46
N GLU A 312 -1.81 10.09 1.57
CA GLU A 312 -3.23 10.43 1.46
C GLU A 312 -3.56 11.17 0.15
N SER A 313 -4.80 11.06 -0.30
CA SER A 313 -5.38 11.96 -1.30
C SER A 313 -5.79 13.28 -0.64
N GLN A 314 -6.06 14.32 -1.45
CA GLN A 314 -6.59 15.58 -0.91
C GLN A 314 -7.90 15.32 -0.16
N ALA A 315 -8.78 14.46 -0.69
CA ALA A 315 -10.05 14.09 -0.06
C ALA A 315 -9.84 13.45 1.32
N PHE A 316 -8.98 12.43 1.40
CA PHE A 316 -8.66 11.72 2.65
C PHE A 316 -7.86 12.56 3.66
N TYR A 317 -7.14 13.58 3.20
CA TYR A 317 -6.51 14.60 4.04
C TYR A 317 -7.53 15.61 4.60
N THR A 318 -8.51 16.05 3.81
CA THR A 318 -9.53 17.02 4.27
C THR A 318 -10.56 16.45 5.24
N TRP A 319 -10.65 15.13 5.38
CA TRP A 319 -11.53 14.45 6.33
C TRP A 319 -10.97 14.53 7.77
N SER A 320 -11.16 15.67 8.44
CA SER A 320 -10.44 16.03 9.69
C SER A 320 -10.45 14.93 10.77
N ASN A 321 -11.61 14.51 11.26
CA ASN A 321 -11.69 13.53 12.36
C ASN A 321 -11.03 12.19 11.99
N HIS A 322 -11.06 11.84 10.71
CA HIS A 322 -10.40 10.66 10.19
C HIS A 322 -8.88 10.87 10.03
N LEU A 323 -8.42 12.07 9.68
CA LEU A 323 -7.00 12.44 9.70
C LEU A 323 -6.44 12.38 11.13
N HIS A 324 -7.18 12.85 12.13
CA HIS A 324 -6.80 12.69 13.55
C HIS A 324 -6.79 11.22 13.98
N CYS A 325 -7.71 10.38 13.49
CA CYS A 325 -7.67 8.94 13.73
C CYS A 325 -6.42 8.27 13.13
N LYS A 326 -6.07 8.59 11.87
CA LYS A 326 -4.80 8.17 11.24
C LYS A 326 -3.60 8.60 12.09
N ALA A 327 -3.58 9.86 12.55
CA ALA A 327 -2.51 10.37 13.38
C ALA A 327 -2.31 9.57 14.68
N ARG A 328 -3.39 9.14 15.36
CA ARG A 328 -3.27 8.22 16.50
C ARG A 328 -2.61 6.91 16.08
N ILE A 329 -3.11 6.25 15.03
CA ILE A 329 -2.61 4.94 14.55
C ILE A 329 -1.15 4.98 14.10
N LEU A 330 -0.73 6.05 13.45
CA LEU A 330 0.63 6.25 12.92
C LEU A 330 1.62 6.75 14.00
N SER A 331 1.17 6.99 15.24
CA SER A 331 2.01 7.49 16.35
C SER A 331 2.61 6.37 17.22
N PRO A 332 3.64 6.69 18.02
CA PRO A 332 4.18 5.80 19.07
C PRO A 332 3.19 5.46 20.20
N CYS A 333 2.06 6.17 20.32
CA CYS A 333 1.09 5.95 21.39
C CYS A 333 -0.37 6.20 20.91
N PRO A 334 -0.99 5.25 20.18
CA PRO A 334 -2.34 5.44 19.63
C PRO A 334 -3.44 5.63 20.69
N SER A 335 -3.22 5.16 21.91
CA SER A 335 -4.10 5.39 23.06
C SER A 335 -4.08 6.84 23.58
N PHE A 336 -3.18 7.70 23.09
CA PHE A 336 -3.12 9.11 23.44
C PHE A 336 -4.26 9.89 22.74
N THR A 337 -5.18 10.44 23.52
CA THR A 337 -6.41 11.12 23.06
C THR A 337 -6.30 12.65 23.00
N GLN A 338 -5.12 13.21 23.26
CA GLN A 338 -4.87 14.65 23.20
C GLN A 338 -4.05 14.98 21.93
N PRO A 339 -3.96 16.26 21.51
CA PRO A 339 -3.05 16.70 20.45
C PRO A 339 -1.63 16.15 20.67
N ILE A 340 -1.12 15.37 19.71
CA ILE A 340 0.15 14.64 19.82
C ILE A 340 1.30 15.64 20.05
N PRO A 341 2.04 15.56 21.18
CA PRO A 341 3.10 16.51 21.47
C PRO A 341 4.37 16.20 20.67
N PRO A 342 5.21 17.22 20.36
CA PRO A 342 6.48 16.99 19.66
C PRO A 342 7.42 16.07 20.43
N THR A 343 7.35 16.08 21.78
CA THR A 343 8.14 15.21 22.67
C THR A 343 7.83 13.71 22.56
N MET A 344 6.80 13.32 21.81
CA MET A 344 6.55 11.92 21.45
C MET A 344 7.55 11.40 20.38
N PHE A 345 8.21 12.32 19.67
CA PHE A 345 9.19 12.04 18.62
C PHE A 345 10.57 12.62 18.99
N GLY A 346 11.57 12.32 18.15
CA GLY A 346 12.87 13.01 18.19
C GLY A 346 12.68 14.52 18.02
N GLY A 347 13.49 15.32 18.72
CA GLY A 347 13.53 16.76 18.51
C GLY A 347 14.23 17.06 17.19
N ASP A 348 13.45 17.33 16.15
CA ASP A 348 13.93 17.79 14.84
C ASP A 348 14.31 19.30 14.93
N ASP A 349 15.28 19.65 15.78
CA ASP A 349 15.89 21.01 15.87
C ASP A 349 17.23 21.11 15.10
N ASP A 350 17.64 20.05 14.38
CA ASP A 350 18.87 20.03 13.56
C ASP A 350 18.58 20.55 12.12
N ASP A 351 18.08 21.78 12.05
CA ASP A 351 18.15 22.60 10.83
C ASP A 351 19.63 22.93 10.59
N GLY A 352 20.30 22.09 9.79
CA GLY A 352 21.75 22.07 9.65
C GLY A 352 22.38 23.30 8.99
N ASP A 353 22.54 24.39 9.74
CA ASP A 353 23.54 25.43 9.48
C ASP A 353 24.87 25.04 10.16
N HIS A 354 25.72 24.32 9.43
CA HIS A 354 27.10 24.08 9.83
C HIS A 354 28.06 25.11 9.21
N SER A 355 27.88 26.38 9.58
CA SER A 355 28.88 27.44 9.40
C SER A 355 29.68 27.66 10.70
N GLY A 356 30.67 26.80 10.94
CA GLY A 356 31.49 26.84 12.16
C GLY A 356 32.91 26.28 12.00
N ASP A 357 33.89 27.17 11.87
CA ASP A 357 35.31 26.81 11.81
C ASP A 357 35.85 26.21 13.13
N GLY A 358 36.61 25.11 13.04
CA GLY A 358 37.90 25.03 13.73
C GLY A 358 38.10 24.04 14.89
N LYS A 359 39.07 23.13 14.65
CA LYS A 359 40.06 22.56 15.59
C LYS A 359 39.67 21.43 16.56
N ASP A 360 40.24 20.27 16.26
CA ASP A 360 41.10 19.46 17.14
C ASP A 360 40.92 19.56 18.66
N ASN A 361 40.38 18.48 19.27
CA ASN A 361 41.09 17.86 20.40
C ASN A 361 40.70 16.40 20.63
N ALA A 362 41.66 15.59 21.09
CA ALA A 362 41.42 14.22 21.55
C ALA A 362 41.40 14.17 23.10
N GLY A 363 40.39 13.53 23.70
CA GLY A 363 40.28 13.42 25.15
C GLY A 363 39.14 12.51 25.60
N ALA A 364 39.40 11.70 26.64
CA ALA A 364 38.52 10.59 27.01
C ALA A 364 37.40 10.95 28.02
N GLY A 365 36.19 10.48 27.70
CA GLY A 365 35.16 9.95 28.60
C GLY A 365 34.89 10.57 29.98
N ARG A 366 33.67 11.14 30.13
CA ARG A 366 32.75 10.81 31.25
C ARG A 366 31.33 11.37 31.04
N GLY A 367 30.33 10.51 31.24
CA GLY A 367 28.95 10.78 31.67
C GLY A 367 28.25 12.07 31.24
N GLY A 368 27.38 11.97 30.24
CA GLY A 368 26.29 12.93 29.97
C GLY A 368 24.97 12.18 29.79
N SER A 369 24.16 12.10 30.85
CA SER A 369 22.76 11.65 30.76
C SER A 369 21.87 12.88 30.59
N GLY A 370 21.25 13.06 29.42
CA GLY A 370 20.35 14.19 29.19
C GLY A 370 19.80 14.31 27.77
N GLY A 371 18.49 14.09 27.62
CA GLY A 371 17.63 14.75 26.62
C GLY A 371 17.78 14.37 25.16
N GLY A 372 17.01 13.37 24.69
CA GLY A 372 16.89 13.09 23.24
C GLY A 372 16.32 11.70 22.87
N SER A 373 15.46 11.10 23.71
CA SER A 373 15.03 9.69 23.56
C SER A 373 13.88 9.47 22.57
N GLY A 374 13.76 10.32 21.55
CA GLY A 374 12.60 10.33 20.66
C GLY A 374 12.77 9.46 19.41
N VAL A 375 11.69 8.84 18.97
CA VAL A 375 11.63 8.04 17.73
C VAL A 375 11.33 8.91 16.51
N ALA A 376 11.73 8.48 15.32
CA ALA A 376 11.50 9.24 14.09
C ALA A 376 10.00 9.46 13.80
N LYS A 377 9.62 10.66 13.32
CA LYS A 377 8.29 10.94 12.77
C LYS A 377 8.02 10.09 11.51
N PRO A 378 6.77 9.64 11.25
CA PRO A 378 6.43 8.91 10.04
C PRO A 378 6.62 9.73 8.77
N HIS A 379 6.80 9.05 7.64
CA HIS A 379 6.72 9.67 6.31
C HIS A 379 5.25 9.83 5.93
N PHE A 380 4.58 10.87 6.46
CA PHE A 380 3.16 11.10 6.27
C PHE A 380 2.92 12.27 5.29
N PHE A 381 2.31 12.00 4.15
CA PHE A 381 2.16 12.96 3.05
C PHE A 381 0.76 12.94 2.44
N TYR A 382 0.40 13.97 1.66
CA TYR A 382 -0.73 13.92 0.74
C TYR A 382 -0.41 14.49 -0.64
N VAL A 383 -1.18 14.06 -1.65
CA VAL A 383 -1.14 14.63 -3.00
C VAL A 383 -2.24 15.67 -3.17
N ALA A 384 -1.88 16.93 -3.37
CA ALA A 384 -2.83 18.01 -3.59
C ALA A 384 -3.63 17.82 -4.90
N SER A 385 -4.90 18.23 -4.86
CA SER A 385 -5.86 18.12 -5.98
C SER A 385 -6.12 16.68 -6.46
N SER A 386 -6.04 15.70 -5.55
CA SER A 386 -6.34 14.28 -5.82
C SER A 386 -7.59 13.77 -5.09
N ALA A 387 -8.31 12.84 -5.72
CA ALA A 387 -9.44 12.10 -5.16
C ALA A 387 -9.00 10.71 -4.67
N HIS A 388 -9.80 10.01 -3.86
CA HIS A 388 -9.45 8.70 -3.30
C HIS A 388 -9.05 7.68 -4.38
N LEU A 389 -9.89 7.53 -5.40
CA LEU A 389 -9.66 6.64 -6.54
C LEU A 389 -8.41 6.99 -7.38
N SER A 390 -7.78 8.16 -7.16
CA SER A 390 -6.52 8.55 -7.82
C SER A 390 -5.31 7.78 -7.31
N GLN A 391 -5.41 7.17 -6.12
CA GLN A 391 -4.43 6.20 -5.61
C GLN A 391 -4.43 4.88 -6.40
N SER A 392 -5.31 4.74 -7.39
CA SER A 392 -5.48 3.52 -8.18
C SER A 392 -5.45 3.74 -9.69
N ASP A 393 -5.24 2.65 -10.41
CA ASP A 393 -5.41 2.47 -11.86
C ASP A 393 -6.64 3.17 -12.47
N PHE A 394 -7.72 3.30 -11.69
CA PHE A 394 -8.98 3.89 -12.13
C PHE A 394 -8.80 5.30 -12.70
N GLY A 395 -8.04 6.14 -12.00
CA GLY A 395 -7.76 7.51 -12.43
C GLY A 395 -7.04 7.58 -13.77
N VAL A 396 -6.11 6.66 -14.01
CA VAL A 396 -5.28 6.63 -15.23
C VAL A 396 -6.06 6.14 -16.44
N LEU A 397 -6.96 5.16 -16.27
CA LEU A 397 -7.72 4.60 -17.40
C LEU A 397 -8.95 5.43 -17.79
N PHE A 398 -9.52 6.22 -16.87
CA PHE A 398 -10.73 7.01 -17.13
C PHE A 398 -10.58 8.50 -16.78
N PRO A 399 -9.50 9.19 -17.18
CA PRO A 399 -9.15 10.53 -16.68
C PRO A 399 -10.22 11.60 -16.95
N ARG A 400 -11.03 11.44 -18.01
CA ARG A 400 -12.18 12.33 -18.30
C ARG A 400 -13.37 12.09 -17.37
N LEU A 401 -13.60 10.84 -16.93
CA LEU A 401 -14.61 10.52 -15.93
C LEU A 401 -14.13 10.99 -14.56
N THR A 402 -12.88 10.67 -14.20
CA THR A 402 -12.28 11.07 -12.92
C THR A 402 -12.29 12.59 -12.72
N LYS A 403 -11.92 13.37 -13.75
CA LYS A 403 -11.96 14.83 -13.69
C LYS A 403 -13.38 15.41 -13.65
N ARG A 404 -14.39 14.72 -14.20
CA ARG A 404 -15.80 15.19 -14.20
C ARG A 404 -16.54 14.85 -12.93
N VAL A 405 -16.33 13.65 -12.37
CA VAL A 405 -17.03 13.15 -11.19
C VAL A 405 -16.32 13.58 -9.91
N PHE A 406 -15.02 13.29 -9.80
CA PHE A 406 -14.23 13.49 -8.57
C PHE A 406 -13.35 14.76 -8.59
N LYS A 407 -13.45 15.59 -9.64
CA LYS A 407 -12.70 16.86 -9.84
C LYS A 407 -11.16 16.76 -9.77
N ALA A 408 -10.59 15.56 -9.65
CA ALA A 408 -9.15 15.35 -9.53
C ALA A 408 -8.41 15.76 -10.81
N ASP A 409 -7.20 16.31 -10.64
CA ASP A 409 -6.36 16.72 -11.76
C ASP A 409 -5.13 15.82 -11.92
N ARG A 410 -4.81 15.48 -13.18
CA ARG A 410 -3.64 14.69 -13.59
C ARG A 410 -3.43 13.39 -12.75
N PRO A 411 -4.37 12.42 -12.76
CA PRO A 411 -4.27 11.22 -11.90
C PRO A 411 -2.97 10.40 -12.05
N ALA A 412 -2.33 10.40 -13.23
CA ALA A 412 -1.01 9.79 -13.40
C ALA A 412 0.10 10.42 -12.53
N ARG A 413 -0.04 11.69 -12.11
CA ARG A 413 0.87 12.36 -11.15
C ARG A 413 0.80 11.68 -9.78
N VAL A 414 -0.39 11.25 -9.33
CA VAL A 414 -0.56 10.59 -8.02
C VAL A 414 0.23 9.27 -8.00
N LEU A 415 0.02 8.39 -8.98
CA LEU A 415 0.78 7.14 -9.07
C LEU A 415 2.29 7.35 -9.21
N ARG A 416 2.72 8.38 -9.94
CA ARG A 416 4.14 8.74 -10.07
C ARG A 416 4.76 9.24 -8.77
N LEU A 417 4.08 10.14 -8.05
CA LEU A 417 4.55 10.65 -6.75
C LEU A 417 4.62 9.52 -5.71
N ASN A 418 3.61 8.64 -5.68
CA ASN A 418 3.63 7.42 -4.88
C ASN A 418 4.83 6.55 -5.21
N LEU A 419 5.07 6.27 -6.50
CA LEU A 419 6.20 5.45 -6.93
C LEU A 419 7.54 6.06 -6.48
N ARG A 420 7.76 7.36 -6.67
CA ARG A 420 8.96 8.06 -6.19
C ARG A 420 9.13 7.93 -4.68
N ALA A 421 8.06 8.20 -3.92
CA ALA A 421 8.07 8.11 -2.46
C ALA A 421 8.39 6.69 -1.98
N GLN A 422 7.77 5.68 -2.59
CA GLN A 422 7.99 4.27 -2.28
C GLN A 422 9.42 3.85 -2.62
N LEU A 423 9.97 4.20 -3.80
CA LEU A 423 11.35 3.89 -4.16
C LEU A 423 12.37 4.50 -3.20
N GLN A 424 12.21 5.79 -2.83
CA GLN A 424 13.09 6.42 -1.85
C GLN A 424 12.97 5.77 -0.46
N PHE A 425 11.75 5.50 -0.02
CA PHE A 425 11.45 4.87 1.28
C PHE A 425 12.03 3.45 1.38
N LEU A 426 11.90 2.65 0.32
CA LEU A 426 12.44 1.29 0.25
C LEU A 426 13.97 1.29 0.33
N ARG A 427 14.65 2.19 -0.40
CA ARG A 427 16.11 2.37 -0.28
C ARG A 427 16.55 2.75 1.13
N GLN A 428 15.85 3.69 1.78
CA GLN A 428 16.15 4.11 3.14
C GLN A 428 15.94 2.99 4.18
N ASN A 429 15.08 2.02 3.89
CA ASN A 429 14.86 0.83 4.71
C ASN A 429 15.67 -0.41 4.24
N GLY A 430 16.71 -0.22 3.42
CA GLY A 430 17.64 -1.29 3.03
C GLY A 430 17.07 -2.34 2.07
N VAL A 431 15.99 -2.01 1.36
CA VAL A 431 15.45 -2.83 0.27
C VAL A 431 16.13 -2.45 -1.04
N ALA A 432 16.63 -3.44 -1.77
CA ALA A 432 17.27 -3.24 -3.06
C ALA A 432 16.23 -2.90 -4.15
N VAL A 433 16.22 -1.65 -4.60
CA VAL A 433 15.45 -1.19 -5.76
C VAL A 433 16.32 -0.31 -6.66
N ALA A 434 16.04 -0.30 -7.95
CA ALA A 434 16.74 0.55 -8.90
C ALA A 434 16.52 2.05 -8.63
N GLY A 435 17.45 2.90 -9.07
CA GLY A 435 17.35 4.35 -8.94
C GLY A 435 16.10 4.92 -9.62
N THR A 436 15.50 5.97 -9.05
CA THR A 436 14.30 6.66 -9.59
C THR A 436 14.56 7.16 -11.01
N ALA A 437 13.69 6.88 -11.99
CA ALA A 437 13.90 7.37 -13.35
C ALA A 437 13.81 8.92 -13.42
N ARG A 438 14.74 9.55 -14.15
CA ARG A 438 14.72 11.02 -14.35
C ARG A 438 13.44 11.53 -15.01
N ALA A 439 12.81 10.70 -15.84
CA ALA A 439 11.51 11.00 -16.46
C ALA A 439 10.37 11.17 -15.44
N ASP A 440 10.51 10.64 -14.23
CA ASP A 440 9.52 10.80 -13.16
C ASP A 440 9.76 12.03 -12.27
N LEU A 441 10.94 12.64 -12.34
CA LEU A 441 11.30 13.81 -11.53
C LEU A 441 10.69 15.14 -12.04
N VAL A 442 9.76 15.07 -13.01
CA VAL A 442 9.10 16.23 -13.65
C VAL A 442 8.28 17.11 -12.72
N ASP A 443 7.97 16.63 -11.51
CA ASP A 443 7.32 17.40 -10.45
C ASP A 443 8.33 17.96 -9.43
N GLY A 444 9.64 18.00 -9.72
CA GLY A 444 10.69 18.48 -8.80
C GLY A 444 10.66 19.99 -8.50
N PRO A 445 11.55 20.48 -7.61
CA PRO A 445 11.67 21.91 -7.28
C PRO A 445 11.79 22.81 -8.51
N VAL A 446 10.99 23.88 -8.55
CA VAL A 446 10.96 24.83 -9.66
C VAL A 446 12.15 25.78 -9.60
N SER A 447 13.31 25.34 -10.09
CA SER A 447 14.51 26.20 -10.21
C SER A 447 15.47 25.83 -11.35
N VAL A 448 14.98 25.87 -12.60
CA VAL A 448 15.82 26.37 -13.71
C VAL A 448 14.98 27.23 -14.66
N SER A 449 15.27 28.53 -14.69
CA SER A 449 14.87 29.40 -15.79
C SER A 449 15.67 29.05 -17.06
N GLY A 450 15.09 28.28 -17.98
CA GLY A 450 15.82 27.88 -19.19
C GLY A 450 15.00 27.07 -20.20
N GLY A 451 14.22 27.76 -21.03
CA GLY A 451 13.72 27.22 -22.30
C GLY A 451 12.67 26.11 -22.20
N ALA A 452 11.40 26.48 -22.28
CA ALA A 452 10.40 25.55 -22.78
C ALA A 452 10.62 25.35 -24.28
N ASP A 453 10.96 24.14 -24.72
CA ASP A 453 10.59 23.71 -26.08
C ASP A 453 10.52 22.17 -26.21
N SER A 454 9.35 21.73 -26.69
CA SER A 454 9.13 20.59 -27.59
C SER A 454 9.89 19.27 -27.34
N ALA A 455 9.24 18.35 -26.63
CA ALA A 455 9.54 16.92 -26.75
C ALA A 455 8.89 16.36 -28.04
N ASP A 456 9.69 16.14 -29.08
CA ASP A 456 9.31 15.34 -30.25
C ASP A 456 10.24 14.12 -30.41
N GLY A 457 9.70 13.03 -30.95
CA GLY A 457 10.36 11.72 -30.96
C GLY A 457 11.32 11.54 -32.14
N GLY A 458 12.59 11.30 -31.85
CA GLY A 458 13.61 10.93 -32.85
C GLY A 458 14.27 9.59 -32.51
N SER A 459 13.97 8.54 -33.26
CA SER A 459 14.70 7.28 -33.21
C SER A 459 16.05 7.42 -33.91
N GLY A 460 17.16 7.37 -33.16
CA GLY A 460 18.52 7.36 -33.69
C GLY A 460 19.29 6.14 -33.19
N SER A 461 19.70 5.27 -34.10
CA SER A 461 20.66 4.20 -33.81
C SER A 461 22.07 4.73 -33.98
N GLU A 462 22.90 4.69 -32.94
CA GLU A 462 24.34 4.95 -33.09
C GLU A 462 25.19 3.83 -32.49
N SER A 463 26.10 3.34 -33.33
CA SER A 463 27.08 2.30 -33.06
C SER A 463 28.27 2.84 -32.26
N ALA A 464 28.75 2.08 -31.28
CA ALA A 464 29.92 2.44 -30.50
C ALA A 464 31.22 2.52 -31.35
N GLY A 465 31.99 3.59 -31.16
CA GLY A 465 33.38 3.74 -31.59
C GLY A 465 34.22 4.26 -30.42
N PRO A 466 35.45 3.74 -30.16
CA PRO A 466 36.19 4.05 -28.95
C PRO A 466 37.16 5.23 -29.11
N GLY A 467 37.25 6.09 -28.08
CA GLY A 467 38.43 6.93 -27.83
C GLY A 467 38.16 8.39 -27.47
N GLY A 468 38.89 8.91 -26.48
CA GLY A 468 38.94 10.34 -26.15
C GLY A 468 38.37 10.67 -24.76
N GLY A 469 39.24 10.78 -23.76
CA GLY A 469 38.83 11.16 -22.41
C GLY A 469 38.47 12.65 -22.30
N GLY A 470 37.33 12.92 -21.66
CA GLY A 470 36.91 14.26 -21.24
C GLY A 470 35.92 14.13 -20.10
N ALA A 471 36.22 14.74 -18.95
CA ALA A 471 35.34 14.70 -17.78
C ALA A 471 34.12 15.62 -17.99
N GLY A 472 33.09 15.10 -18.65
CA GLY A 472 31.76 15.70 -18.75
C GLY A 472 30.74 14.84 -18.02
N CYS A 473 29.94 15.45 -17.14
CA CYS A 473 28.94 14.74 -16.35
C CYS A 473 27.79 14.21 -17.24
N SER A 474 27.93 13.00 -17.76
CA SER A 474 26.86 12.25 -18.41
C SER A 474 25.79 11.88 -17.36
N GLY A 475 24.80 12.74 -17.19
CA GLY A 475 23.72 12.54 -16.22
C GLY A 475 22.92 11.27 -16.54
N GLY A 476 23.14 10.20 -15.76
CA GLY A 476 22.53 8.89 -15.98
C GLY A 476 21.00 8.92 -15.98
N LYS A 477 20.37 7.93 -16.63
CA LYS A 477 18.90 7.83 -16.81
C LYS A 477 18.12 7.74 -15.49
N TRP A 478 18.77 7.35 -14.40
CA TRP A 478 18.19 7.15 -13.07
C TRP A 478 18.93 7.96 -12.00
N VAL A 479 18.31 8.10 -10.82
CA VAL A 479 18.83 8.85 -9.67
C VAL A 479 18.75 7.96 -8.43
N ASP A 480 19.91 7.67 -7.84
CA ASP A 480 20.05 6.73 -6.73
C ASP A 480 19.63 7.29 -5.35
N ASP A 481 19.30 8.58 -5.29
CA ASP A 481 18.84 9.25 -4.07
C ASP A 481 17.90 10.44 -4.41
N ASP A 482 16.59 10.23 -4.24
CA ASP A 482 15.51 11.21 -4.52
C ASP A 482 15.01 11.81 -3.19
N LYS A 483 15.93 12.30 -2.34
CA LYS A 483 15.61 12.73 -0.95
C LYS A 483 14.44 13.71 -0.85
N VAL A 484 14.33 14.62 -1.82
CA VAL A 484 13.31 15.67 -1.90
C VAL A 484 11.86 15.14 -1.90
N ILE A 485 11.62 13.87 -2.24
CA ILE A 485 10.27 13.27 -2.12
C ILE A 485 9.91 12.88 -0.67
N LEU A 486 10.89 12.74 0.24
CA LEU A 486 10.66 12.41 1.65
C LEU A 486 11.08 13.53 2.62
N GLU A 487 11.52 14.67 2.11
CA GLU A 487 11.82 15.85 2.92
C GLU A 487 10.58 16.32 3.69
N LYS A 488 10.78 16.58 4.98
CA LYS A 488 9.77 17.04 5.93
C LYS A 488 9.93 18.55 6.11
N GLY A 489 8.81 19.27 6.15
CA GLY A 489 8.79 20.72 6.32
C GLY A 489 7.95 21.42 5.26
N GLY A 490 7.13 22.38 5.68
CA GLY A 490 6.42 23.22 4.72
C GLY A 490 5.24 24.03 5.26
N GLY A 491 5.52 25.22 5.79
CA GLY A 491 4.53 26.30 5.91
C GLY A 491 3.99 26.76 4.55
N LYS A 492 3.15 27.80 4.51
CA LYS A 492 2.39 28.15 3.28
C LYS A 492 3.23 28.54 2.05
N ASP A 493 4.48 28.97 2.22
CA ASP A 493 5.28 29.59 1.17
C ASP A 493 6.62 28.83 0.92
N GLY A 494 7.15 28.91 -0.31
CA GLY A 494 8.29 28.10 -0.83
C GLY A 494 9.67 28.44 -0.23
N GLU A 495 10.76 27.76 -0.58
CA GLU A 495 11.13 27.11 -1.86
C GLU A 495 11.36 25.57 -1.75
N GLY A 496 11.85 24.91 -2.81
CA GLY A 496 12.36 23.52 -2.76
C GLY A 496 11.37 22.36 -2.97
N ARG A 497 10.04 22.59 -2.93
CA ARG A 497 9.07 21.48 -2.88
C ARG A 497 8.79 20.82 -4.23
N VAL A 498 8.52 19.50 -4.15
CA VAL A 498 7.87 18.72 -5.21
C VAL A 498 6.44 19.25 -5.43
N ASP A 499 6.03 19.43 -6.69
CA ASP A 499 4.69 19.91 -7.04
C ASP A 499 3.60 18.94 -6.56
N ALA A 500 2.52 19.50 -6.03
CA ALA A 500 1.40 18.84 -5.37
C ALA A 500 1.75 17.85 -4.23
N TRP A 501 3.01 17.59 -3.90
CA TRP A 501 3.40 16.72 -2.79
C TRP A 501 3.53 17.52 -1.49
N ARG A 502 2.82 17.14 -0.43
CA ARG A 502 2.75 17.93 0.81
C ARG A 502 2.92 17.04 2.04
N TRP A 503 3.84 17.39 2.91
CA TRP A 503 4.03 16.70 4.19
C TRP A 503 2.90 17.05 5.17
N ILE A 504 2.50 16.08 5.99
CA ILE A 504 1.57 16.21 7.10
C ILE A 504 2.39 16.08 8.38
N ASP A 505 2.59 17.17 9.13
CA ASP A 505 3.09 17.01 10.49
C ASP A 505 1.98 16.37 11.35
N ILE A 506 2.36 15.30 12.03
CA ILE A 506 1.49 14.52 12.89
C ILE A 506 1.35 15.16 14.28
N VAL A 507 2.27 16.07 14.64
CA VAL A 507 2.23 16.85 15.87
C VAL A 507 1.02 17.78 15.87
N GLY A 508 0.28 17.83 16.98
CA GLY A 508 -0.96 18.57 17.12
C GLY A 508 -2.22 17.82 16.63
N LEU A 509 -2.07 16.77 15.83
CA LEU A 509 -3.20 15.91 15.42
C LEU A 509 -3.57 14.90 16.53
N GLY A 510 -4.57 14.06 16.30
CA GLY A 510 -5.04 13.02 17.22
C GLY A 510 -6.18 13.43 18.15
N GLY A 511 -6.21 14.69 18.62
CA GLY A 511 -7.20 15.17 19.60
C GLY A 511 -8.67 15.22 19.14
N GLU A 512 -8.93 15.26 17.83
CA GLU A 512 -10.26 15.31 17.21
C GLU A 512 -10.62 13.98 16.52
N ALA A 513 -9.94 12.89 16.87
CA ALA A 513 -10.22 11.58 16.27
C ALA A 513 -11.66 11.14 16.58
N TYR A 514 -12.29 10.43 15.63
CA TYR A 514 -13.54 9.73 15.93
C TYR A 514 -13.35 8.82 17.16
N PRO A 515 -14.30 8.81 18.11
CA PRO A 515 -14.26 7.85 19.20
C PRO A 515 -14.37 6.45 18.62
N SER A 516 -13.49 5.56 19.06
CA SER A 516 -13.73 4.12 18.91
C SER A 516 -15.04 3.71 19.59
N GLU A 517 -15.55 2.53 19.27
CA GLU A 517 -16.79 1.97 19.85
C GLU A 517 -16.77 1.96 21.40
N LEU A 518 -15.58 1.88 22.02
CA LEU A 518 -15.39 1.99 23.47
C LEU A 518 -15.27 3.44 24.01
N GLU A 519 -14.86 4.39 23.18
CA GLU A 519 -14.70 5.81 23.55
C GLU A 519 -16.02 6.60 23.37
N MET A 520 -17.04 5.99 22.76
CA MET A 520 -18.39 6.54 22.68
C MET A 520 -19.03 6.61 24.07
N SER A 521 -19.15 7.83 24.60
CA SER A 521 -19.68 8.05 25.95
C SER A 521 -21.20 7.87 25.97
N GLU A 522 -21.75 7.09 26.91
CA GLU A 522 -23.19 6.78 26.98
C GLU A 522 -24.08 8.03 26.92
N GLY A 523 -23.66 9.13 27.56
CA GLY A 523 -24.39 10.41 27.58
C GLY A 523 -24.24 11.31 26.34
N ARG A 524 -23.39 10.97 25.37
CA ARG A 524 -23.24 11.71 24.08
C ARG A 524 -23.16 10.79 22.86
N ARG A 525 -23.50 9.50 23.02
CA ARG A 525 -23.32 8.48 21.98
C ARG A 525 -24.04 8.85 20.68
N GLU A 526 -25.27 9.37 20.77
CA GLU A 526 -26.07 9.80 19.60
C GLU A 526 -25.41 10.95 18.83
N GLU A 527 -24.92 11.99 19.52
CA GLU A 527 -24.21 13.12 18.92
C GLU A 527 -22.88 12.68 18.26
N GLN A 528 -22.10 11.89 18.99
CA GLN A 528 -20.80 11.37 18.53
C GLN A 528 -20.98 10.45 17.32
N GLN A 529 -21.99 9.59 17.33
CA GLN A 529 -22.35 8.71 16.23
C GLN A 529 -22.81 9.51 15.01
N THR A 530 -23.74 10.46 15.18
CA THR A 530 -24.27 11.24 14.04
C THR A 530 -23.17 12.02 13.34
N SER A 531 -22.30 12.72 14.07
CA SER A 531 -21.16 13.44 13.47
C SER A 531 -20.18 12.53 12.73
N ALA A 532 -20.06 11.28 13.16
CA ALA A 532 -19.19 10.31 12.52
C ALA A 532 -19.82 9.65 11.29
N GLU A 533 -21.11 9.37 11.33
CA GLU A 533 -21.89 8.91 10.18
C GLU A 533 -22.00 9.99 9.08
N GLU A 534 -22.05 11.27 9.44
CA GLU A 534 -22.05 12.37 8.47
C GLU A 534 -20.74 12.44 7.68
N GLY A 535 -19.58 12.38 8.34
CA GLY A 535 -18.29 12.39 7.65
C GLY A 535 -18.02 11.12 6.82
N GLU A 536 -18.45 9.96 7.30
CA GLU A 536 -18.45 8.72 6.50
C GLU A 536 -19.36 8.86 5.27
N ARG A 537 -20.56 9.45 5.39
CA ARG A 537 -21.48 9.68 4.27
C ARG A 537 -20.93 10.66 3.23
N GLU A 538 -20.26 11.73 3.67
CA GLU A 538 -19.58 12.66 2.76
C GLU A 538 -18.47 11.97 1.94
N MET A 539 -17.76 11.02 2.54
CA MET A 539 -16.69 10.25 1.91
C MET A 539 -17.17 8.97 1.20
N GLN A 540 -18.41 8.52 1.43
CA GLN A 540 -18.98 7.32 0.81
C GLN A 540 -18.96 7.41 -0.72
N ALA A 541 -19.16 8.59 -1.30
CA ALA A 541 -19.09 8.80 -2.75
C ALA A 541 -17.66 8.68 -3.32
N GLU A 542 -16.62 8.91 -2.52
CA GLU A 542 -15.21 8.74 -2.88
C GLU A 542 -14.75 7.28 -2.72
N ILE A 543 -15.33 6.53 -1.77
CA ILE A 543 -14.95 5.14 -1.44
C ILE A 543 -15.78 4.12 -2.25
N GLU A 544 -17.11 4.25 -2.26
CA GLU A 544 -18.06 3.32 -2.91
C GLU A 544 -19.07 4.08 -3.81
N PRO A 545 -18.68 4.55 -5.02
CA PRO A 545 -19.49 5.46 -5.82
C PRO A 545 -20.91 4.97 -6.17
N ALA A 546 -21.15 3.66 -6.32
CA ALA A 546 -22.49 3.14 -6.60
C ALA A 546 -23.49 3.32 -5.44
N MET A 547 -23.02 3.28 -4.20
CA MET A 547 -23.89 3.42 -3.02
C MET A 547 -24.45 4.85 -2.90
N ALA A 548 -23.72 5.85 -3.41
CA ALA A 548 -24.16 7.24 -3.45
C ALA A 548 -25.29 7.50 -4.47
N THR A 549 -25.48 6.63 -5.46
CA THR A 549 -26.56 6.75 -6.47
C THR A 549 -27.90 6.12 -6.06
N THR A 550 -27.98 5.51 -4.87
CA THR A 550 -29.17 4.80 -4.37
C THR A 550 -29.85 5.46 -3.16
N ALA A 551 -29.46 6.68 -2.81
CA ALA A 551 -30.00 7.46 -1.69
C ALA A 551 -30.96 8.57 -2.16
#